data_AF-A0A657PNZ8-F1
#
_entry.id   AF-A0A657PNZ8-F1
#
_cell.length_a   1.000
_cell.length_b   1.000
_cell.length_c   1.000
_cell.angle_alpha   90.00
_cell.angle_beta   90.00
_cell.angle_gamma   90.00
#
_symmetry.space_group_name_H-M   'P 1'
#
loop_
_entity.id
_entity.type
_entity.pdbx_description
1 polymer ?
#
loop_
_entity_poly.entity_id
_entity_poly.type
_entity_poly.pdbx_seq_one_letter_code
_entity_poly.pdbx_strand_id
1 'polypeptide(L)'
;MHTILVVNAKGGCGKTTIATTLASYFSASGYNTALMDFDPQRSSSQWLEQRAGELPPIRAIDATRPSLGTTRTWQLYSGNGTDIVIVTIQLILP
;
A
#
# COMPACT_ATOMS: atom_id res chain seq x y z
N MET A 1 10.07 -0.90 -12.11
CA MET A 1 8.93 -0.73 -11.18
C MET A 1 7.73 -1.50 -11.71
N HIS A 2 7.21 -2.45 -10.93
CA HIS A 2 5.94 -3.13 -11.20
C HIS A 2 4.87 -2.67 -10.21
N THR A 3 3.64 -2.52 -10.69
CA THR A 3 2.50 -2.11 -9.87
C THR A 3 1.48 -3.24 -9.83
N ILE A 4 1.07 -3.64 -8.63
CA ILE A 4 0.04 -4.65 -8.40
C ILE A 4 -1.16 -3.98 -7.73
N LEU A 5 -2.29 -3.98 -8.43
CA LEU A 5 -3.54 -3.43 -7.92
C LEU A 5 -4.39 -4.55 -7.30
N VAL A 6 -4.70 -4.42 -6.01
CA VAL A 6 -5.62 -5.29 -5.30
C VAL A 6 -6.96 -4.58 -5.13
N VAL A 7 -7.95 -5.03 -5.90
CA VAL A 7 -9.24 -4.36 -6.05
C VAL A 7 -10.41 -5.34 -5.93
N ASN A 8 -11.45 -4.94 -5.18
CA ASN A 8 -12.70 -5.68 -5.06
C ASN A 8 -13.81 -4.79 -4.48
N ALA A 9 -15.04 -4.96 -4.97
CA ALA A 9 -16.22 -4.21 -4.52
C ALA A 9 -16.77 -4.65 -3.16
N LYS A 10 -16.52 -5.90 -2.74
CA LYS A 10 -17.01 -6.42 -1.46
C LYS A 10 -16.03 -6.10 -0.33
N GLY A 11 -16.53 -5.45 0.72
CA GLY A 11 -15.83 -5.37 2.00
C GLY A 11 -15.67 -6.77 2.61
N GLY A 12 -14.50 -7.07 3.20
CA GLY A 12 -14.24 -8.36 3.86
C GLY A 12 -13.79 -9.51 2.94
N CYS A 13 -13.56 -9.29 1.65
CA CYS A 13 -13.12 -10.34 0.72
C CYS A 13 -11.61 -10.68 0.76
N GLY A 14 -10.86 -10.15 1.74
CA GLY A 14 -9.43 -10.43 1.89
C GLY A 14 -8.46 -9.53 1.11
N LYS A 15 -8.89 -8.37 0.57
CA LYS A 15 -8.01 -7.42 -0.15
C LYS A 15 -6.77 -7.03 0.65
N THR A 16 -6.99 -6.56 1.88
CA THR A 16 -5.90 -6.14 2.77
C THR A 16 -4.98 -7.31 3.05
N THR A 17 -5.53 -8.49 3.31
CA THR A 17 -4.76 -9.71 3.58
C THR A 17 -3.82 -10.05 2.43
N ILE A 18 -4.32 -10.14 1.19
CA ILE A 18 -3.45 -10.49 0.07
C ILE A 18 -2.44 -9.39 -0.25
N ALA A 19 -2.83 -8.11 -0.11
CA ALA A 19 -1.94 -6.98 -0.34
C ALA A 19 -0.76 -6.97 0.64
N THR A 20 -1.02 -7.18 1.93
CA THR A 20 0.04 -7.17 2.96
C THR A 20 0.91 -8.42 2.91
N THR A 21 0.36 -9.57 2.52
CA THR A 21 1.14 -10.78 2.23
C THR A 21 2.08 -10.57 1.05
N LEU A 22 1.60 -10.02 -0.07
CA LEU A 22 2.44 -9.71 -1.23
C LEU A 22 3.53 -8.70 -0.88
N ALA A 23 3.17 -7.62 -0.18
CA ALA A 23 4.14 -6.61 0.23
C ALA A 23 5.23 -7.20 1.16
N SER A 24 4.84 -8.09 2.07
CA SER A 24 5.79 -8.82 2.93
C SER A 24 6.71 -9.73 2.13
N TYR A 25 6.16 -10.48 1.17
CA TYR A 25 6.92 -11.40 0.32
C TYR A 25 7.99 -10.66 -0.49
N PHE A 26 7.61 -9.59 -1.20
CA PHE A 26 8.57 -8.83 -2.02
C PHE A 26 9.64 -8.16 -1.16
N SER A 27 9.25 -7.55 -0.04
CA SER A 27 10.19 -6.92 0.90
C SER A 27 11.17 -7.95 1.49
N ALA A 28 10.68 -9.12 1.90
CA ALA A 28 11.52 -10.22 2.39
C ALA A 28 12.44 -10.82 1.30
N SER A 29 12.03 -10.71 0.02
CA SER A 29 12.82 -11.15 -1.13
C SER A 29 13.86 -10.11 -1.59
N GLY A 30 14.02 -9.00 -0.84
CA GLY A 30 15.02 -7.98 -1.12
C GLY A 30 14.58 -6.89 -2.11
N TYR A 31 13.31 -6.84 -2.51
CA TYR A 31 12.80 -5.78 -3.38
C TYR A 31 12.40 -4.54 -2.58
N ASN A 32 12.74 -3.36 -3.12
CA ASN A 32 12.26 -2.09 -2.59
C ASN A 32 10.74 -1.99 -2.81
N THR A 33 9.99 -2.22 -1.74
CA THR A 33 8.54 -2.43 -1.79
C THR A 33 7.80 -1.26 -1.16
N ALA A 34 6.75 -0.77 -1.83
CA ALA A 34 5.83 0.23 -1.31
C ALA A 34 4.40 -0.33 -1.21
N LEU A 35 3.66 0.11 -0.20
CA LEU A 35 2.25 -0.18 0.00
C LEU A 35 1.48 1.14 -0.03
N MET A 36 0.60 1.29 -1.02
CA MET A 36 -0.18 2.50 -1.28
C MET A 36 -1.66 2.26 -0.99
N ASP A 37 -2.19 2.95 0.02
CA ASP A 37 -3.52 2.69 0.54
C ASP A 37 -4.54 3.74 0.09
N PHE A 38 -5.45 3.36 -0.81
CA PHE A 38 -6.61 4.17 -1.19
C PHE A 38 -7.89 3.73 -0.46
N ASP A 39 -7.84 2.73 0.43
CA ASP A 39 -9.02 2.30 1.17
C ASP A 39 -9.29 3.29 2.32
N PRO A 40 -10.46 3.94 2.39
CA PRO A 40 -10.79 4.86 3.49
C PRO A 40 -10.68 4.23 4.89
N GLN A 41 -10.79 2.90 5.00
CA GLN A 41 -10.63 2.18 6.27
C GLN A 41 -9.17 2.07 6.73
N ARG A 42 -8.20 2.38 5.87
CA ARG A 42 -6.76 2.40 6.17
C ARG A 42 -6.23 1.08 6.74
N SER A 43 -6.91 -0.04 6.49
CA SER A 43 -6.57 -1.31 7.14
C SER A 43 -5.17 -1.80 6.76
N SER A 44 -4.70 -1.50 5.54
CA SER A 44 -3.35 -1.89 5.11
C SER A 44 -2.28 -0.98 5.71
N SER A 45 -2.59 0.31 5.88
CA SER A 45 -1.74 1.27 6.57
C SER A 45 -1.60 0.93 8.05
N GLN A 46 -2.72 0.62 8.73
CA GLN A 46 -2.73 0.22 10.14
C GLN A 46 -1.95 -1.08 10.36
N TRP A 47 -2.08 -2.05 9.45
CA TRP A 47 -1.28 -3.27 9.50
C TRP A 47 0.22 -2.96 9.39
N LEU A 48 0.60 -2.01 8.54
CA LEU A 48 1.99 -1.63 8.34
C LEU A 48 2.59 -0.96 9.58
N GLU A 49 1.81 -0.11 10.26
CA GLU A 49 2.18 0.54 11.54
C GLU A 49 2.48 -0.48 12.66
N GLN A 50 1.92 -1.69 12.58
CA GLN A 50 2.11 -2.77 13.56
C GLN A 50 3.27 -3.72 13.22
N ARG A 51 3.96 -3.55 12.09
CA ARG A 51 5.09 -4.43 11.74
C ARG A 51 6.26 -4.23 12.68
N ALA A 52 6.90 -5.33 13.07
CA ALA A 52 8.14 -5.31 13.84
C ALA A 52 9.26 -4.60 13.07
N GLY A 53 10.00 -3.73 13.74
CA GLY A 53 11.07 -2.92 13.13
C GLY A 53 12.28 -3.71 12.62
N GLU A 54 12.42 -4.97 13.03
CA GLU A 54 13.48 -5.88 12.56
C GLU A 54 13.20 -6.46 11.17
N LEU A 55 11.95 -6.39 10.71
CA LEU A 55 11.56 -6.89 9.40
C LEU A 55 12.03 -5.94 8.29
N PRO A 56 12.30 -6.46 7.07
CA PRO A 56 12.58 -5.61 5.92
C PRO A 56 11.50 -4.52 5.73
N PRO A 57 11.91 -3.27 5.47
CA PRO A 57 10.98 -2.15 5.44
C PRO A 57 10.06 -2.24 4.22
N ILE A 58 8.84 -1.72 4.40
CA ILE A 58 7.91 -1.43 3.32
C ILE A 58 7.56 0.05 3.43
N ARG A 59 7.69 0.79 2.33
CA ARG A 59 7.33 2.21 2.30
C ARG A 59 5.81 2.37 2.36
N ALA A 60 5.33 3.10 3.36
CA ALA A 60 3.92 3.50 3.46
C ALA A 60 3.63 4.68 2.52
N ILE A 61 2.53 4.60 1.76
CA ILE A 61 1.99 5.74 1.02
C ILE A 61 0.51 5.84 1.34
N ASP A 62 0.16 6.79 2.19
CA ASP A 62 -1.25 7.09 2.49
C ASP A 62 -1.85 7.86 1.31
N ALA A 63 -2.71 7.20 0.54
CA ALA A 63 -3.43 7.78 -0.58
C ALA A 63 -4.91 8.06 -0.24
N THR A 64 -5.34 7.88 1.01
CA THR A 64 -6.75 7.98 1.40
C THR A 64 -7.31 9.39 1.30
N ARG A 65 -6.50 10.41 1.61
CA ARG A 65 -6.90 11.81 1.57
C ARG A 65 -5.75 12.69 1.10
N PRO A 66 -6.00 13.78 0.37
CA PRO A 66 -4.97 14.76 0.04
C PRO A 66 -4.33 15.33 1.33
N SER A 67 -3.01 15.33 1.40
CA SER A 67 -2.29 16.01 2.48
C SER A 67 -2.13 17.49 2.18
N LEU A 68 -2.39 18.35 3.17
CA LEU A 68 -2.17 19.80 3.07
C LEU A 68 -0.67 20.08 2.87
N GLY A 69 -0.35 21.04 2.00
CA GLY A 69 1.02 21.50 1.78
C GLY A 69 1.87 20.63 0.83
N THR A 70 1.28 19.65 0.13
CA THR A 70 1.95 18.90 -0.93
C THR A 70 1.02 18.65 -2.11
N THR A 71 1.59 18.49 -3.31
CA THR A 71 0.79 18.14 -4.48
C THR A 71 0.42 16.67 -4.42
N ARG A 72 -0.70 16.30 -5.05
CA ARG A 72 -1.14 14.90 -5.09
C ARG A 72 -0.09 13.99 -5.73
N THR A 73 0.60 14.47 -6.75
CA THR A 73 1.70 13.76 -7.40
C THR A 73 2.84 13.45 -6.43
N TRP A 74 3.23 14.44 -5.60
CA TRP A 74 4.28 14.25 -4.60
C TRP A 74 3.84 13.34 -3.46
N GLN A 75 2.59 13.43 -3.02
CA GLN A 75 2.04 12.53 -2.01
C GLN A 75 2.05 11.07 -2.49
N LEU A 76 1.66 10.83 -3.74
CA LEU A 76 1.59 9.48 -4.31
C LEU A 76 2.95 8.97 -4.83
N TYR A 77 4.01 9.76 -4.70
CA TYR A 77 5.32 9.38 -5.18
C TYR A 77 5.91 8.24 -4.35
N SER A 78 6.17 7.12 -5.02
CA SER A 78 6.72 5.91 -4.41
C SER A 78 8.18 6.03 -4.01
N GLY A 79 8.91 7.06 -4.47
CA GLY A 79 10.34 7.17 -4.22
C GLY A 79 11.17 6.53 -5.34
N ASN A 80 12.34 7.09 -5.56
CA ASN A 80 13.32 6.54 -6.50
C ASN A 80 13.78 5.16 -6.02
N GLY A 81 13.99 4.24 -6.96
CA GLY A 81 14.44 2.88 -6.66
C GLY A 81 13.34 1.94 -6.16
N THR A 82 12.06 2.32 -6.18
CA THR A 82 10.97 1.39 -5.88
C THR A 82 10.85 0.33 -6.97
N ASP A 83 10.98 -0.93 -6.57
CA ASP A 83 10.86 -2.07 -7.47
C ASP A 83 9.40 -2.49 -7.62
N ILE A 84 8.66 -2.55 -6.51
CA ILE A 84 7.28 -3.04 -6.44
C ILE A 84 6.39 -2.06 -5.68
N VAL A 85 5.23 -1.72 -6.25
CA VAL A 85 4.16 -0.97 -5.56
C VAL A 85 2.92 -1.86 -5.47
N ILE A 86 2.45 -2.11 -4.25
CA ILE A 86 1.16 -2.76 -3.99
C ILE A 86 0.13 -1.68 -3.69
N VAL A 87 -0.99 -1.67 -4.41
CA VAL A 87 -2.05 -0.68 -4.25
C VAL A 87 -3.32 -1.34 -3.75
N THR A 88 -3.89 -0.85 -2.65
CA THR A 88 -5.21 -1.27 -2.14
C THR A 88 -6.26 -0.23 -2.47
N ILE A 89 -7.40 -0.67 -3.01
CA ILE A 89 -8.56 0.20 -3.24
C ILE A 89 -9.87 -0.55 -2.95
N GLN A 90 -10.82 0.16 -2.35
CA GLN A 90 -12.20 -0.27 -2.22
C GLN A 90 -12.99 0.27 -3.43
N LEU A 91 -13.48 -0.62 -4.29
CA LEU A 91 -14.44 -0.21 -5.32
C LEU A 91 -15.75 0.16 -4.65
N ILE A 92 -16.22 1.37 -4.92
CA ILE A 92 -17.60 1.76 -4.64
C ILE A 92 -18.32 1.61 -5.97
N LEU A 93 -19.13 0.55 -6.10
CA LEU A 93 -20.01 0.43 -7.26
C LEU A 93 -21.20 1.40 -7.05
N PRO A 94 -21.65 2.10 -8.10
CA PRO A 94 -22.82 2.95 -8.04
C PRO A 94 -24.10 2.18 -7.71
#